data_AF-A0A917EB04-F1
#
_entry.id   AF-A0A917EB04-F1
#
_cell.length_a   1.000
_cell.length_b   1.000
_cell.length_c   1.000
_cell.angle_alpha   90.00
_cell.angle_beta   90.00
_cell.angle_gamma   90.00
#
_symmetry.space_group_name_H-M   'P 1'
#
loop_
_entity.id
_entity.type
_entity.pdbx_description
1 polymer ?
#
loop_
_entity_poly.entity_id
_entity_poly.type
_entity_poly.pdbx_seq_one_letter_code
_entity_poly.pdbx_strand_id
1 'polypeptide(L)'
;MGGSGSGRYAGYSSRSTTDDYRKIDVRRWAREGFLEPGQHFAWKWSVREETVASIRAISERGAVRLIYRTRQGGDDWHDMDYRVRLDWTPCNFGNSRDWFLCPSAGCERRVAVLFGGSVFACRTCHRLSYASQREDALSRMLRKSRKLETRLGWDDFYGRKPKGMHWRTFATLVEQHDMSEIAQAQEFHRRFGLSGTLGKGFP
;
A
#
# COMPACT_ATOMS: atom_id res chain seq x y z
N MET A 1 -1.85 -15.11 22.79
CA MET A 1 -2.33 -14.66 21.47
C MET A 1 -2.82 -13.21 21.59
N GLY A 2 -1.97 -12.25 21.24
CA GLY A 2 -2.30 -10.83 21.21
C GLY A 2 -1.65 -10.24 19.98
N GLY A 3 -2.45 -9.92 18.96
CA GLY A 3 -1.97 -9.50 17.65
C GLY A 3 -1.33 -8.12 17.70
N SER A 4 -0.25 -7.96 16.93
CA SER A 4 0.42 -6.70 16.66
C SER A 4 -0.58 -5.67 16.10
N GLY A 5 -0.90 -4.64 16.89
CA GLY A 5 -1.83 -3.57 16.50
C GLY A 5 -2.25 -2.61 17.62
N SER A 6 -1.95 -2.88 18.90
CA SER A 6 -2.44 -2.09 20.04
C SER A 6 -1.59 -0.86 20.41
N GLY A 7 -0.87 -0.27 19.46
CA GLY A 7 -0.02 0.90 19.68
C GLY A 7 -0.75 2.24 19.56
N ARG A 8 -1.49 2.62 20.60
CA ARG A 8 -1.87 3.99 21.03
C ARG A 8 -2.06 5.06 19.94
N TYR A 9 -3.33 5.28 19.55
CA TYR A 9 -3.79 6.56 19.02
C TYR A 9 -3.83 7.59 20.15
N ALA A 10 -2.72 8.31 20.35
CA ALA A 10 -2.72 9.51 21.18
C ALA A 10 -1.92 10.59 20.44
N GLY A 11 -2.61 11.65 20.01
CA GLY A 11 -1.99 12.86 19.48
C GLY A 11 -2.46 13.21 18.07
N TYR A 12 -3.42 14.11 18.01
CA TYR A 12 -3.90 14.85 16.84
C TYR A 12 -2.74 15.48 16.02
N SER A 13 -2.19 14.76 15.02
CA SER A 13 -1.59 15.29 13.76
C SER A 13 -0.86 14.23 12.90
N SER A 14 -1.21 12.94 12.97
CA SER A 14 -0.56 11.94 12.12
C SER A 14 -1.16 11.95 10.70
N ARG A 15 -0.48 12.57 9.72
CA ARG A 15 -0.78 12.40 8.28
C ARG A 15 -1.07 10.94 7.96
N SER A 16 -2.22 10.68 7.36
CA SER A 16 -2.71 9.35 7.02
C SER A 16 -1.82 8.66 5.96
N THR A 17 -1.77 7.32 5.98
CA THR A 17 -0.89 6.57 5.06
C THR A 17 -1.59 6.26 3.76
N THR A 18 -0.84 6.11 2.68
CA THR A 18 -1.40 5.77 1.36
C THR A 18 -2.19 4.47 1.34
N ASP A 19 -1.89 3.51 2.24
CA ASP A 19 -2.51 2.18 2.25
C ASP A 19 -3.91 2.15 2.85
N ASP A 20 -4.25 3.17 3.65
CA ASP A 20 -5.57 3.34 4.25
C ASP A 20 -6.60 3.92 3.25
N TYR A 21 -6.17 4.26 2.02
CA TYR A 21 -6.98 4.97 1.03
C TYR A 21 -7.41 4.06 -0.11
N ARG A 22 -8.62 4.32 -0.62
CA ARG A 22 -9.09 3.76 -1.89
C ARG A 22 -8.25 4.32 -3.02
N LYS A 23 -7.74 3.45 -3.90
CA LYS A 23 -6.82 3.82 -4.99
C LYS A 23 -7.44 3.53 -6.35
N ILE A 24 -7.23 4.45 -7.29
CA ILE A 24 -7.47 4.24 -8.72
C ILE A 24 -6.11 4.32 -9.40
N ASP A 25 -5.73 3.28 -10.15
CA ASP A 25 -4.48 3.24 -10.91
C ASP A 25 -4.78 3.21 -12.41
N VAL A 26 -4.39 4.29 -13.12
CA VAL A 26 -4.64 4.43 -14.56
C VAL A 26 -3.99 3.31 -15.36
N ARG A 27 -2.86 2.77 -14.89
CA ARG A 27 -2.12 1.72 -15.59
C ARG A 27 -2.86 0.39 -15.52
N ARG A 28 -3.60 0.17 -14.43
CA ARG A 28 -4.45 -1.01 -14.27
C ARG A 28 -5.67 -0.88 -15.18
N TRP A 29 -6.30 0.29 -15.22
CA TRP A 29 -7.39 0.55 -16.16
C TRP A 29 -6.98 0.41 -17.62
N ALA A 30 -5.81 0.95 -18.00
CA ALA A 30 -5.26 0.78 -19.34
C ALA A 30 -5.04 -0.68 -19.70
N ARG A 31 -4.42 -1.47 -18.80
CA ARG A 31 -4.17 -2.90 -19.01
C ARG A 31 -5.46 -3.73 -19.13
N GLU A 32 -6.49 -3.36 -18.38
CA GLU A 32 -7.80 -4.02 -18.39
C GLU A 32 -8.71 -3.50 -19.52
N GLY A 33 -8.23 -2.59 -20.37
CA GLY A 33 -8.97 -2.07 -21.52
C GLY A 33 -10.03 -1.01 -21.19
N PHE A 34 -10.09 -0.54 -19.94
CA PHE A 34 -11.15 0.35 -19.47
C PHE A 34 -11.07 1.77 -20.00
N LEU A 35 -9.93 2.19 -20.56
CA LEU A 35 -9.73 3.57 -21.03
C LEU A 35 -10.22 3.83 -22.46
N GLU A 36 -10.80 2.83 -23.13
CA GLU A 36 -11.40 3.03 -24.44
C GLU A 36 -12.63 3.96 -24.34
N PRO A 37 -12.71 5.01 -25.18
CA PRO A 37 -13.85 5.94 -25.14
C PRO A 37 -15.19 5.22 -25.34
N GLY A 38 -16.17 5.55 -24.51
CA GLY A 38 -17.51 4.95 -24.51
C GLY A 38 -17.66 3.75 -23.58
N GLN A 39 -16.61 3.31 -22.89
CA GLN A 39 -16.75 2.25 -21.90
C GLN A 39 -17.38 2.75 -20.60
N HIS A 40 -18.30 1.95 -20.07
CA HIS A 40 -18.96 2.15 -18.78
C HIS A 40 -18.60 0.98 -17.87
N PHE A 41 -17.99 1.25 -16.72
CA PHE A 41 -17.55 0.19 -15.81
C PHE A 41 -17.70 0.59 -14.35
N ALA A 42 -17.84 -0.43 -13.50
CA ALA A 42 -17.79 -0.27 -12.06
C ALA A 42 -16.40 -0.65 -11.56
N TRP A 43 -15.81 0.23 -10.74
CA TRP A 43 -14.56 -0.04 -10.07
C TRP A 43 -14.81 -0.33 -8.59
N LYS A 44 -14.34 -1.48 -8.11
CA LYS A 44 -14.63 -2.00 -6.77
C LYS A 44 -13.36 -2.16 -5.94
N TRP A 45 -13.47 -1.92 -4.65
CA TRP A 45 -12.47 -2.29 -3.66
C TRP A 45 -13.05 -3.36 -2.75
N SER A 46 -12.27 -4.40 -2.47
CA SER A 46 -12.66 -5.51 -1.60
C SER A 46 -11.66 -5.77 -0.49
N VAL A 47 -12.15 -6.25 0.64
CA VAL A 47 -11.36 -6.75 1.77
C VAL A 47 -11.88 -8.14 2.10
N ARG A 48 -11.01 -9.15 2.08
CA ARG A 48 -11.42 -10.57 2.29
C ARG A 48 -12.61 -10.96 1.38
N GLU A 49 -12.53 -10.59 0.11
CA GLU A 49 -13.54 -10.85 -0.93
C GLU A 49 -14.89 -10.12 -0.79
N GLU A 50 -15.09 -9.40 0.31
CA GLU A 50 -16.27 -8.55 0.49
C GLU A 50 -16.04 -7.17 -0.15
N THR A 51 -16.98 -6.72 -0.98
CA THR A 51 -16.88 -5.39 -1.61
C THR A 51 -17.17 -4.30 -0.57
N VAL A 52 -16.15 -3.52 -0.24
CA VAL A 52 -16.24 -2.44 0.77
C VAL A 52 -16.58 -1.07 0.16
N ALA A 53 -16.42 -0.92 -1.14
CA ALA A 53 -16.84 0.27 -1.89
C ALA A 53 -16.83 0.03 -3.39
N SER A 54 -17.59 0.84 -4.11
CA SER A 54 -17.53 0.92 -5.56
C SER A 54 -17.74 2.34 -6.07
N ILE A 55 -17.22 2.62 -7.26
CA ILE A 55 -17.56 3.79 -8.05
C ILE A 55 -18.00 3.35 -9.44
N ARG A 56 -18.75 4.19 -10.13
CA ARG A 56 -18.96 4.07 -11.58
C ARG A 56 -17.99 5.00 -12.30
N ALA A 57 -17.49 4.56 -13.43
CA ALA A 57 -16.62 5.34 -14.30
C ALA A 57 -17.10 5.23 -15.74
N ILE A 58 -16.99 6.33 -16.47
CA ILE A 58 -17.26 6.40 -17.91
C ILE A 58 -16.01 6.94 -18.59
N SER A 59 -15.44 6.16 -19.48
CA SER A 59 -14.28 6.58 -20.25
C SER A 59 -14.73 7.46 -21.41
N GLU A 60 -14.18 8.65 -21.47
CA GLU A 60 -14.41 9.65 -22.50
C GLU A 60 -13.10 9.85 -23.29
N ARG A 61 -13.17 10.57 -24.41
CA ARG A 61 -11.96 10.93 -25.14
C ARG A 61 -11.10 11.88 -24.29
N GLY A 62 -9.95 11.40 -23.83
CA GLY A 62 -8.98 12.20 -23.05
C GLY A 62 -9.38 12.45 -21.60
N ALA A 63 -10.40 11.76 -21.07
CA ALA A 63 -10.81 11.88 -19.67
C ALA A 63 -11.56 10.64 -19.19
N VAL A 64 -11.70 10.49 -17.88
CA VAL A 64 -12.64 9.54 -17.27
C VAL A 64 -13.56 10.32 -16.33
N ARG A 65 -14.88 10.16 -16.50
CA ARG A 65 -15.89 10.72 -15.62
C ARG A 65 -16.15 9.75 -14.47
N LEU A 66 -15.93 10.21 -13.25
CA LEU A 66 -16.15 9.43 -12.03
C LEU A 66 -17.49 9.80 -11.42
N ILE A 67 -18.31 8.79 -11.11
CA ILE A 67 -19.66 8.95 -10.56
C ILE A 67 -19.79 8.06 -9.33
N TYR A 68 -19.95 8.67 -8.16
CA TYR A 68 -20.03 7.94 -6.88
C TYR A 68 -20.67 8.78 -5.77
N ARG A 69 -20.89 8.16 -4.61
CA ARG A 69 -21.32 8.83 -3.39
C ARG A 69 -20.24 8.73 -2.32
N THR A 70 -20.06 9.79 -1.56
CA THR A 70 -19.12 9.82 -0.44
C THR A 70 -19.77 10.43 0.80
N ARG A 71 -19.26 10.08 1.97
CA ARG A 71 -19.62 10.70 3.26
C ARG A 71 -18.37 10.73 4.14
N GLN A 72 -18.18 11.81 4.89
CA GLN A 72 -17.15 11.91 5.92
C GLN A 72 -17.82 12.13 7.28
N GLY A 73 -17.30 11.52 8.34
CA GLY A 73 -17.54 11.99 9.71
C GLY A 73 -19.00 12.13 10.18
N GLY A 74 -19.93 11.26 9.74
CA GLY A 74 -21.34 11.37 10.14
C GLY A 74 -22.17 12.35 9.31
N ASP A 75 -21.56 13.00 8.31
CA ASP A 75 -22.25 13.85 7.34
C ASP A 75 -23.17 13.04 6.43
N ASP A 76 -24.10 13.76 5.81
CA ASP A 76 -24.96 13.24 4.75
C ASP A 76 -24.16 12.74 3.54
N TRP A 77 -24.80 11.88 2.77
CA TRP A 77 -24.23 11.40 1.51
C TRP A 77 -24.17 12.53 0.48
N HIS A 78 -22.99 12.70 -0.11
CA HIS A 78 -22.75 13.66 -1.19
C HIS A 78 -22.57 12.92 -2.51
N ASP A 79 -23.37 13.31 -3.51
CA ASP A 79 -23.23 12.85 -4.89
C ASP A 79 -22.03 13.53 -5.56
N MET A 80 -21.14 12.72 -6.13
CA MET A 80 -19.93 13.14 -6.79
C MET A 80 -20.00 12.76 -8.27
N ASP A 81 -19.85 13.76 -9.14
CA ASP A 81 -19.83 13.59 -10.58
C ASP A 81 -18.87 14.60 -11.20
N TYR A 82 -17.70 14.13 -11.65
CA TYR A 82 -16.69 15.00 -12.25
C TYR A 82 -15.74 14.25 -13.17
N ARG A 83 -15.07 15.00 -14.04
CA ARG A 83 -14.07 14.50 -14.99
C ARG A 83 -12.67 14.54 -14.42
N VAL A 84 -11.91 13.48 -14.68
CA VAL A 84 -10.47 13.41 -14.48
C VAL A 84 -9.83 13.33 -15.85
N ARG A 85 -9.06 14.36 -16.23
CA ARG A 85 -8.37 14.36 -17.52
C ARG A 85 -7.28 13.29 -17.55
N LEU A 86 -7.09 12.72 -18.74
CA LEU A 86 -6.02 11.79 -19.05
C LEU A 86 -4.96 12.50 -19.88
N ASP A 87 -3.73 12.04 -19.73
CA ASP A 87 -2.59 12.47 -20.52
C ASP A 87 -1.71 11.24 -20.81
N TRP A 88 -0.88 11.30 -21.84
CA TRP A 88 -0.04 10.17 -22.23
C TRP A 88 1.39 10.61 -22.50
N THR A 89 2.32 9.70 -22.28
CA THR A 89 3.72 9.86 -22.69
C THR A 89 4.10 8.72 -23.63
N PRO A 90 4.64 9.00 -24.83
CA PRO A 90 5.14 7.95 -25.70
C PRO A 90 6.31 7.21 -25.04
N CYS A 91 6.39 5.90 -25.23
CA CYS A 91 7.50 5.07 -24.76
C CYS A 91 8.33 4.59 -25.96
N ASN A 92 9.64 4.46 -25.76
CA ASN A 92 10.61 4.11 -26.82
C ASN A 92 10.35 2.76 -27.52
N PHE A 93 9.53 1.89 -26.95
CA PHE A 93 9.19 0.57 -27.49
C PHE A 93 7.76 0.48 -28.04
N GLY A 94 7.20 1.59 -28.53
CA GLY A 94 5.91 1.61 -29.23
C GLY A 94 4.66 1.64 -28.34
N ASN A 95 4.81 1.59 -27.02
CA ASN A 95 3.70 1.73 -26.07
C ASN A 95 3.48 3.19 -25.64
N SER A 96 2.29 3.50 -25.14
CA SER A 96 2.00 4.74 -24.42
C SER A 96 1.93 4.48 -22.92
N ARG A 97 2.28 5.49 -22.12
CA ARG A 97 2.07 5.49 -20.68
C ARG A 97 1.00 6.50 -20.33
N ASP A 98 -0.16 5.99 -19.90
CA ASP A 98 -1.27 6.81 -19.45
C ASP A 98 -1.02 7.40 -18.06
N TRP A 99 -1.54 8.61 -17.87
CA TRP A 99 -1.48 9.40 -16.66
C TRP A 99 -2.83 10.03 -16.38
N PHE A 100 -3.20 10.12 -15.11
CA PHE A 100 -4.22 11.09 -14.69
C PHE A 100 -3.59 12.47 -14.54
N LEU A 101 -4.33 13.50 -14.90
CA LEU A 101 -4.10 14.85 -14.40
C LEU A 101 -4.89 15.02 -13.10
N CYS A 102 -4.19 15.37 -12.02
CA CYS A 102 -4.83 15.55 -10.72
C CYS A 102 -5.98 16.56 -10.81
N PRO A 103 -7.23 16.20 -10.45
CA PRO A 103 -8.41 17.05 -10.62
C PRO A 103 -8.53 18.15 -9.56
N SER A 104 -7.69 18.12 -8.51
CA SER A 104 -7.63 19.20 -7.52
C SER A 104 -7.28 20.53 -8.19
N ALA A 105 -8.02 21.58 -7.84
CA ALA A 105 -7.80 22.93 -8.34
C ALA A 105 -6.31 23.33 -8.21
N GLY A 106 -5.72 23.77 -9.32
CA GLY A 106 -4.34 24.25 -9.40
C GLY A 106 -3.24 23.19 -9.31
N CYS A 107 -3.54 21.89 -9.24
CA CYS A 107 -2.49 20.87 -9.16
C CYS A 107 -2.00 20.39 -10.53
N GLU A 108 -2.92 19.96 -11.40
CA GLU A 108 -2.70 19.46 -12.79
C GLU A 108 -1.55 18.45 -13.00
N ARG A 109 -1.00 17.90 -11.92
CA ARG A 109 0.18 17.03 -11.97
C ARG A 109 -0.20 15.68 -12.59
N ARG A 110 0.64 15.20 -13.51
CA ARG A 110 0.61 13.83 -14.04
C ARG A 110 0.88 12.82 -12.91
N VAL A 111 -0.08 11.94 -12.65
CA VAL A 111 0.02 10.89 -11.63
C VAL A 111 -0.57 9.58 -12.12
N ALA A 112 0.05 8.47 -11.75
CA ALA A 112 -0.47 7.15 -12.10
C ALA A 112 -1.62 6.72 -11.17
N VAL A 113 -1.63 7.24 -9.94
CA VAL A 113 -2.56 6.82 -8.89
C VAL A 113 -3.26 8.03 -8.29
N LEU A 114 -4.59 7.95 -8.21
CA LEU A 114 -5.43 8.84 -7.41
C LEU A 114 -5.90 8.14 -6.14
N PHE A 115 -5.91 8.88 -5.04
CA PHE A 115 -6.32 8.41 -3.72
C PHE A 115 -7.67 9.03 -3.37
N GLY A 116 -8.60 8.21 -2.87
CA GLY A 116 -9.98 8.60 -2.59
C GLY A 116 -10.17 9.13 -1.17
N GLY A 117 -10.80 10.30 -1.06
CA GLY A 117 -11.32 10.91 0.17
C GLY A 117 -12.76 11.39 -0.06
N SER A 118 -13.04 12.68 0.18
CA SER A 118 -14.24 13.35 -0.37
C SER A 118 -14.14 13.46 -1.90
N VAL A 119 -12.94 13.70 -2.41
CA VAL A 119 -12.59 13.69 -3.84
C VAL A 119 -11.39 12.78 -4.10
N PHE A 120 -11.29 12.21 -5.30
CA PHE A 120 -10.06 11.56 -5.77
C PHE A 120 -9.02 12.60 -6.18
N ALA A 121 -7.85 12.58 -5.55
CA ALA A 121 -6.76 13.51 -5.86
C ALA A 121 -5.39 12.83 -5.70
N CYS A 122 -4.32 13.52 -6.10
CA CYS A 122 -2.97 13.00 -5.95
C CYS A 122 -2.53 12.96 -4.48
N ARG A 123 -1.49 12.17 -4.20
CA ARG A 123 -0.91 12.04 -2.85
C ARG A 123 -0.53 13.37 -2.22
N THR A 124 -0.05 14.32 -3.02
CA THR A 124 0.44 15.63 -2.54
C THR A 124 -0.72 16.51 -2.10
N CYS A 125 -1.82 16.53 -2.87
CA CYS A 125 -3.05 17.25 -2.52
C CYS A 125 -3.66 16.69 -1.23
N HIS A 126 -3.67 15.37 -1.08
CA HIS A 126 -4.14 14.71 0.14
C HIS A 126 -3.11 14.69 1.27
N ARG A 127 -1.93 15.30 1.08
CA ARG A 127 -0.82 15.34 2.05
C ARG A 127 -0.47 13.95 2.63
N LEU A 128 -0.59 12.90 1.81
CA LEU A 128 -0.35 11.52 2.22
C LEU A 128 1.14 11.22 2.28
N SER A 129 1.55 10.58 3.38
CA SER A 129 2.86 9.97 3.52
C SER A 129 2.81 8.49 3.11
N TYR A 130 3.89 7.95 2.55
CA TYR A 130 3.99 6.51 2.37
C TYR A 130 4.07 5.82 3.73
N ALA A 131 3.43 4.65 3.88
CA ALA A 131 3.54 3.84 5.10
C ALA A 131 5.01 3.56 5.46
N SER A 132 5.86 3.29 4.45
CA SER A 132 7.31 3.09 4.61
C SER A 132 8.07 4.30 5.18
N GLN A 133 7.57 5.53 4.99
CA GLN A 133 8.17 6.74 5.56
C GLN A 133 7.83 6.91 7.05
N ARG A 134 6.74 6.29 7.53
CA ARG A 134 6.31 6.28 8.93
C ARG A 134 6.64 4.96 9.64
N GLU A 135 7.11 3.97 8.89
CA GLU A 135 7.54 2.68 9.41
C GLU A 135 8.65 2.95 10.44
N ASP A 136 8.41 2.59 11.69
CA ASP A 136 9.41 2.70 12.74
C ASP A 136 10.54 1.67 12.53
N ALA A 137 11.66 1.84 13.23
CA ALA A 137 12.84 1.01 13.03
C ALA A 137 12.52 -0.49 13.13
N LEU A 138 11.75 -0.87 14.16
CA LEU A 138 11.32 -2.25 14.38
C LEU A 138 10.45 -2.78 13.23
N SER A 139 9.47 -2.01 12.77
CA SER A 139 8.59 -2.40 11.66
C SER A 139 9.37 -2.57 10.35
N ARG A 140 10.35 -1.70 10.08
CA ARG A 140 11.25 -1.83 8.91
C ARG A 140 12.08 -3.12 8.98
N MET A 141 12.54 -3.47 10.18
CA MET A 141 13.34 -4.67 10.42
C MET A 141 12.48 -5.93 10.23
N LEU A 142 11.27 -5.96 10.80
CA LEU A 142 10.30 -7.04 10.59
C LEU A 142 9.97 -7.24 9.10
N ARG A 143 9.75 -6.17 8.33
CA ARG A 143 9.50 -6.26 6.89
C ARG A 143 10.70 -6.80 6.11
N LYS A 144 11.93 -6.47 6.52
CA LYS A 144 13.15 -7.05 5.94
C LYS A 144 13.25 -8.54 6.26
N SER A 145 12.94 -8.95 7.49
CA SER A 145 12.91 -10.36 7.92
C SER A 145 11.97 -11.19 7.06
N ARG A 146 10.71 -10.74 6.89
CA ARG A 146 9.74 -11.44 6.02
C ARG A 146 10.22 -11.58 4.58
N LYS A 147 10.92 -10.57 4.05
CA LYS A 147 11.49 -10.66 2.70
C LYS A 147 12.59 -11.73 2.62
N LEU A 148 13.35 -11.95 3.69
CA LEU A 148 14.31 -13.05 3.78
C LEU A 148 13.59 -14.40 3.90
N GLU A 149 12.57 -14.50 4.75
CA GLU A 149 11.74 -15.71 4.92
C GLU A 149 11.09 -16.15 3.61
N THR A 150 10.49 -15.22 2.85
CA THR A 150 9.94 -15.52 1.51
C THR A 150 11.01 -16.00 0.53
N ARG A 151 12.23 -15.44 0.58
CA ARG A 151 13.34 -15.90 -0.28
C ARG A 151 13.86 -17.28 0.15
N LEU A 152 13.83 -17.57 1.44
CA LEU A 152 14.18 -18.85 2.03
C LEU A 152 13.05 -19.89 1.88
N GLY A 153 11.87 -19.50 1.40
CA GLY A 153 10.71 -20.39 1.27
C GLY A 153 10.20 -20.89 2.62
N TRP A 154 10.43 -20.12 3.70
CA TRP A 154 10.13 -20.50 5.07
C TRP A 154 8.70 -20.18 5.51
N ASP A 155 7.86 -19.75 4.58
CA ASP A 155 6.42 -19.56 4.81
C ASP A 155 5.72 -20.89 5.14
N ASP A 156 6.16 -22.00 4.52
CA ASP A 156 5.57 -23.34 4.70
C ASP A 156 6.49 -24.34 5.42
N PHE A 157 7.82 -24.21 5.25
CA PHE A 157 8.80 -25.18 5.78
C PHE A 157 10.04 -24.48 6.34
N TYR A 158 9.90 -23.94 7.54
CA TYR A 158 11.00 -23.27 8.25
C TYR A 158 12.27 -24.14 8.34
N GLY A 159 13.43 -23.51 8.13
CA GLY A 159 14.74 -24.17 8.24
C GLY A 159 15.12 -25.05 7.04
N ARG A 160 14.21 -25.36 6.11
CA ARG A 160 14.57 -26.14 4.92
C ARG A 160 15.10 -25.24 3.82
N LYS A 161 16.15 -25.70 3.14
CA LYS A 161 16.70 -25.02 1.97
C LYS A 161 15.81 -25.21 0.74
N PRO A 162 15.46 -24.13 0.01
CA PRO A 162 14.73 -24.25 -1.25
C PRO A 162 15.45 -25.09 -2.31
N LYS A 163 14.66 -25.81 -3.10
CA LYS A 163 15.14 -26.53 -4.29
C LYS A 163 15.73 -25.52 -5.29
N GLY A 164 16.90 -25.81 -5.83
CA GLY A 164 17.59 -24.93 -6.80
C GLY A 164 18.39 -23.78 -6.19
N MET A 165 18.30 -23.51 -4.88
CA MET A 165 19.19 -22.56 -4.22
C MET A 165 20.58 -23.16 -4.01
N HIS A 166 21.65 -22.37 -4.08
CA HIS A 166 23.00 -22.85 -3.71
C HIS A 166 23.18 -22.84 -2.19
N TRP A 167 23.86 -23.84 -1.61
CA TRP A 167 24.06 -23.95 -0.16
C TRP A 167 24.72 -22.72 0.46
N ARG A 168 25.71 -22.13 -0.23
CA ARG A 168 26.36 -20.89 0.22
C ARG A 168 25.38 -19.72 0.31
N THR A 169 24.52 -19.55 -0.70
CA THR A 169 23.49 -18.49 -0.70
C THR A 169 22.47 -18.73 0.40
N PHE A 170 22.07 -19.98 0.61
CA PHE A 170 21.17 -20.36 1.69
C PHE A 170 21.78 -20.00 3.05
N ALA A 171 23.01 -20.44 3.34
CA ALA A 171 23.69 -20.14 4.60
C ALA A 171 23.81 -18.63 4.86
N THR A 172 24.18 -17.84 3.85
CA THR A 172 24.24 -16.37 3.97
C THR A 172 22.87 -15.75 4.26
N LEU A 173 21.80 -16.26 3.65
CA LEU A 173 20.46 -15.74 3.90
C LEU A 173 19.93 -16.11 5.29
N VAL A 174 20.27 -17.30 5.79
CA VAL A 174 19.99 -17.73 7.17
C VAL A 174 20.73 -16.84 8.16
N GLU A 175 22.04 -16.63 7.97
CA GLU A 175 22.83 -15.75 8.82
C GLU A 175 22.28 -14.31 8.85
N GLN A 176 21.86 -13.78 7.69
CA GLN A 176 21.19 -12.48 7.62
C GLN A 176 19.85 -12.43 8.36
N HIS A 177 19.11 -13.55 8.36
CA HIS A 177 17.84 -13.69 9.07
C HIS A 177 18.08 -13.74 10.58
N ASP A 178 18.99 -14.60 11.06
CA ASP A 178 19.37 -14.72 12.48
C ASP A 178 19.85 -13.37 13.05
N MET A 179 20.72 -12.68 12.32
CA MET A 179 21.20 -11.34 12.70
C MET A 179 20.08 -10.30 12.73
N SER A 180 19.10 -10.42 11.82
CA SER A 180 17.91 -9.57 11.83
C SER A 180 17.03 -9.86 13.04
N GLU A 181 16.85 -11.12 13.46
CA GLU A 181 16.09 -11.50 14.66
C GLU A 181 16.72 -10.93 15.93
N ILE A 182 18.05 -11.08 16.08
CA ILE A 182 18.80 -10.51 17.21
C ILE A 182 18.62 -9.00 17.28
N ALA A 183 18.79 -8.31 16.15
CA ALA A 183 18.63 -6.86 16.10
C ALA A 183 17.19 -6.41 16.40
N GLN A 184 16.18 -7.17 15.95
CA GLN A 184 14.76 -6.90 16.26
C GLN A 184 14.47 -7.07 17.75
N ALA A 185 15.00 -8.12 18.38
CA ALA A 185 14.86 -8.35 19.82
C ALA A 185 15.51 -7.21 20.64
N GLN A 186 16.69 -6.76 20.23
CA GLN A 186 17.38 -5.62 20.85
C GLN A 186 16.58 -4.32 20.70
N GLU A 187 16.07 -4.01 19.50
CA GLU A 187 15.27 -2.80 19.27
C GLU A 187 13.92 -2.86 19.98
N PHE A 188 13.29 -4.04 20.05
CA PHE A 188 12.06 -4.26 20.81
C PHE A 188 12.30 -4.02 22.30
N HIS A 189 13.38 -4.57 22.86
CA HIS A 189 13.76 -4.37 24.25
C HIS A 189 14.07 -2.89 24.55
N ARG A 190 14.83 -2.23 23.68
CA ARG A 190 15.14 -0.78 23.79
C ARG A 190 13.88 0.09 23.77
N ARG A 191 12.89 -0.27 22.96
CA ARG A 191 11.69 0.54 22.74
C ARG A 191 10.57 0.28 23.74
N PHE A 192 10.41 -0.97 24.19
CA PHE A 192 9.26 -1.38 25.01
C PHE A 192 9.65 -1.84 26.42
N GLY A 193 10.94 -1.90 26.75
CA GLY A 193 11.43 -1.93 28.13
C GLY A 193 10.89 -3.07 29.01
N LEU A 194 10.76 -4.28 28.47
CA LEU A 194 10.44 -5.44 29.31
C LEU A 194 11.73 -6.00 29.90
N SER A 195 12.06 -5.57 31.12
CA SER A 195 12.97 -6.29 32.02
C SER A 195 12.28 -7.55 32.55
N GLY A 196 12.13 -8.54 31.66
CA GLY A 196 11.83 -9.91 32.05
C GLY A 196 13.12 -10.60 32.41
N THR A 197 13.46 -10.65 33.70
CA THR A 197 14.49 -11.53 34.25
C THR A 197 14.25 -12.95 33.75
N LEU A 198 15.12 -13.46 32.88
CA LEU A 198 15.29 -14.91 32.72
C LEU A 198 15.94 -15.42 34.02
N GLY A 199 15.09 -15.62 35.02
CA GLY A 199 15.41 -16.34 36.23
C GLY A 199 15.73 -17.78 35.86
N LYS A 200 16.96 -18.17 36.20
CA LYS A 200 17.38 -19.49 36.72
C LYS A 200 16.68 -20.72 36.14
N GLY A 201 17.48 -21.49 35.39
CA GLY A 201 17.66 -22.93 35.51
C GLY A 201 16.41 -23.79 35.70
N PHE A 202 16.15 -24.64 34.72
CA PHE A 202 15.43 -25.90 34.94
C PHE A 202 16.36 -27.08 34.63
N PRO A 203 16.14 -28.22 35.32
CA PRO A 203 17.14 -29.21 35.72
C PRO A 203 17.66 -30.11 34.60
#